data_AF-A0AAD6B9C1-F1
#
_entry.id   AF-A0AAD6B9C1-F1
#
_cell.length_a   1.000
_cell.length_b   1.000
_cell.length_c   1.000
_cell.angle_alpha   90.00
_cell.angle_beta   90.00
_cell.angle_gamma   90.00
#
_symmetry.space_group_name_H-M   'P 1'
#
loop_
_entity.id
_entity.type
_entity.pdbx_description
1 polymer ?
#
loop_
_entity_poly.entity_id
_entity_poly.type
_entity_poly.pdbx_seq_one_letter_code
_entity_poly.pdbx_strand_id
1 'polypeptide(L)'
;INIGMMSPQGVDLKPRRGKTLPLFTDPEVAAPAILERAVQKMKAFNKDMDEGPEEMNVTLPAIIANLSQPIDHGRIENAASVDALREMTMRHSTMLQTAGCLRHVASVEGKKGIVSDYLQWYIIGRNSSVIDRFKEGLSALQFLNALQQHPTLLAPVL
;
A
#
# COMPACT_ATOMS: atom_id res chain seq x y z
N ILE A 1 -9.77 7.05 -25.74
CA ILE A 1 -8.94 6.48 -24.65
C ILE A 1 -8.75 4.99 -24.91
N ASN A 2 -7.55 4.41 -24.84
CA ASN A 2 -7.36 2.96 -25.01
C ASN A 2 -7.15 2.28 -23.66
N ILE A 3 -7.78 1.12 -23.44
CA ILE A 3 -7.54 0.29 -22.25
C ILE A 3 -7.24 -1.12 -22.75
N GLY A 4 -6.17 -1.72 -22.24
CA GLY A 4 -5.74 -3.05 -22.64
C GLY A 4 -4.88 -3.76 -21.61
N MET A 5 -4.74 -5.08 -21.76
CA MET A 5 -3.90 -5.93 -20.93
C MET A 5 -2.43 -5.55 -21.16
N MET A 6 -1.69 -5.27 -20.10
CA MET A 6 -0.25 -5.04 -20.16
C MET A 6 0.47 -6.25 -19.57
N SER A 7 1.53 -6.71 -20.22
CA SER A 7 2.41 -7.76 -19.70
C SER A 7 3.82 -7.21 -19.47
N PRO A 8 4.48 -7.56 -18.35
CA PRO A 8 5.87 -7.21 -18.14
C PRO A 8 6.76 -7.85 -19.20
N GLN A 9 7.64 -7.05 -19.81
CA GLN A 9 8.74 -7.51 -20.65
C GLN A 9 10.02 -6.79 -20.21
N GLY A 10 10.77 -7.44 -19.30
CA GLY A 10 11.91 -6.82 -18.65
C GLY A 10 11.46 -5.69 -17.72
N VAL A 11 11.98 -4.48 -17.93
CA VAL A 11 11.61 -3.27 -17.16
C VAL A 11 10.38 -2.55 -17.70
N ASP A 12 9.90 -2.93 -18.90
CA ASP A 12 8.81 -2.25 -19.58
C ASP A 12 7.49 -3.02 -19.50
N LEU A 13 6.38 -2.29 -19.53
CA LEU A 13 5.04 -2.84 -19.72
C LEU A 13 4.67 -2.75 -21.20
N LYS A 14 4.37 -3.89 -21.84
CA LYS A 14 3.88 -3.90 -23.22
C LYS A 14 2.44 -4.38 -23.32
N PRO A 15 1.62 -3.76 -24.17
CA PRO A 15 0.25 -4.20 -24.39
C PRO A 15 0.22 -5.58 -25.06
N ARG A 16 -0.62 -6.49 -24.56
CA ARG A 16 -0.83 -7.80 -25.17
C ARG A 16 -1.62 -7.62 -26.47
N ARG A 17 -1.06 -8.12 -27.57
CA ARG A 17 -1.66 -8.03 -28.91
C ARG A 17 -3.08 -8.62 -28.90
N GLY A 18 -4.04 -7.88 -29.48
CA GLY A 18 -5.44 -8.29 -29.54
C GLY A 18 -6.24 -8.11 -28.24
N LYS A 19 -5.60 -7.64 -27.15
CA LYS A 19 -6.24 -7.39 -25.85
C LYS A 19 -6.25 -5.89 -25.50
N THR A 20 -6.29 -5.03 -26.51
CA THR A 20 -6.43 -3.57 -26.39
C THR A 20 -7.71 -3.14 -27.08
N LEU A 21 -8.61 -2.46 -26.36
CA LEU A 21 -9.84 -1.93 -26.93
C LEU A 21 -9.92 -0.40 -26.79
N PRO A 22 -10.31 0.32 -27.84
CA PRO A 22 -10.63 1.74 -27.74
C PRO A 22 -11.92 1.97 -26.95
N LEU A 23 -11.87 2.93 -26.02
CA LEU A 23 -13.03 3.61 -25.43
C LEU A 23 -13.19 4.92 -26.20
N PHE A 24 -14.23 4.97 -27.04
CA PHE A 24 -14.57 6.16 -27.81
C PHE A 24 -15.29 7.16 -26.91
N THR A 25 -14.69 8.33 -26.74
CA THR A 25 -15.25 9.48 -26.02
C THR A 25 -15.69 10.49 -27.07
N ASP A 26 -16.92 10.32 -27.55
CA ASP A 26 -17.54 11.27 -28.47
C ASP A 26 -18.09 12.46 -27.65
N PRO A 27 -17.91 13.72 -28.10
CA PRO A 27 -18.47 14.91 -27.45
C PRO A 27 -19.98 14.84 -27.15
N GLU A 28 -20.75 14.05 -27.91
CA GLU A 28 -22.20 13.91 -27.72
C GLU A 28 -22.59 12.88 -26.64
N VAL A 29 -21.61 12.14 -26.09
CA VAL A 29 -21.86 11.06 -25.12
C VAL A 29 -21.70 11.58 -23.69
N ALA A 30 -22.81 11.67 -22.96
CA ALA A 30 -22.82 12.09 -21.57
C ALA A 30 -22.01 11.14 -20.65
N ALA A 31 -21.44 11.69 -19.58
CA ALA A 31 -20.59 10.97 -18.63
C ALA A 31 -21.19 9.64 -18.09
N PRO A 32 -22.50 9.52 -17.80
CA PRO A 32 -23.08 8.24 -17.36
C PRO A 32 -22.99 7.14 -18.40
N ALA A 33 -23.16 7.48 -19.69
CA ALA A 33 -23.02 6.51 -20.79
C ALA A 33 -21.56 6.11 -21.02
N ILE A 34 -20.60 7.01 -20.78
CA ILE A 34 -19.17 6.68 -20.79
C ILE A 34 -18.84 5.70 -19.66
N LEU A 35 -19.39 5.94 -18.46
CA LEU A 35 -19.19 5.06 -17.31
C LEU A 35 -19.79 3.66 -17.56
N GLU A 36 -21.01 3.58 -18.08
CA GLU A 36 -21.63 2.30 -18.42
C GLU A 36 -20.79 1.52 -19.44
N ARG A 37 -20.31 2.19 -20.50
CA ARG A 37 -19.41 1.59 -21.49
C ARG A 37 -18.09 1.14 -20.87
N ALA A 38 -17.53 1.89 -19.92
CA ALA A 38 -16.31 1.50 -19.20
C ALA A 38 -16.55 0.29 -18.28
N VAL A 39 -17.70 0.20 -17.61
CA VAL A 39 -18.07 -0.93 -16.75
C VAL A 39 -18.31 -2.21 -17.56
N GLN A 40 -19.07 -2.12 -18.67
CA GLN A 40 -19.25 -3.26 -19.58
C GLN A 40 -17.90 -3.74 -20.15
N LYS A 41 -17.02 -2.79 -20.49
CA LYS A 41 -15.65 -3.07 -20.92
C LYS A 41 -14.83 -3.79 -19.85
N MET A 42 -14.90 -3.35 -18.59
CA MET A 42 -14.18 -3.98 -17.47
C MET A 42 -14.69 -5.40 -17.22
N LYS A 43 -16.00 -5.63 -17.31
CA LYS A 43 -16.59 -6.98 -17.18
C LYS A 43 -16.16 -7.94 -18.30
N ALA A 44 -16.13 -7.46 -19.55
CA ALA A 44 -15.66 -8.26 -20.69
C ALA A 44 -14.16 -8.58 -20.58
N PHE A 45 -13.37 -7.63 -20.05
CA PHE A 45 -11.94 -7.77 -19.83
C PHE A 45 -11.59 -8.75 -18.70
N ASN A 46 -12.34 -8.69 -17.59
CA ASN A 46 -12.12 -9.56 -16.42
C ASN A 46 -12.43 -11.03 -16.70
N LYS A 47 -13.20 -11.34 -17.76
CA LYS A 47 -13.47 -12.73 -18.18
C LYS A 47 -12.21 -13.46 -18.68
N ASP A 48 -11.20 -12.71 -19.14
CA ASP A 48 -9.93 -13.23 -19.64
C ASP A 48 -8.77 -13.07 -18.64
N MET A 49 -9.05 -12.60 -17.42
CA MET A 49 -8.08 -12.56 -16.34
C MET A 49 -8.10 -13.91 -15.62
N ASP A 50 -6.92 -14.49 -15.38
CA ASP A 50 -6.79 -15.65 -14.49
C ASP A 50 -7.44 -15.29 -13.14
N GLU A 51 -8.19 -16.23 -12.55
CA GLU A 51 -8.68 -16.07 -11.17
C GLU A 51 -7.49 -15.65 -10.31
N GLY A 52 -7.63 -14.48 -9.67
CA GLY A 52 -6.63 -14.04 -8.69
C GLY A 52 -6.46 -15.12 -7.64
N PRO A 53 -5.28 -15.27 -7.00
CA PRO A 53 -5.07 -16.33 -6.03
C PRO A 53 -6.19 -16.31 -5.00
N GLU A 54 -7.05 -17.34 -5.03
CA GLU A 54 -8.29 -17.40 -4.22
C GLU A 54 -8.02 -17.45 -2.71
N GLU A 55 -6.75 -17.57 -2.31
CA GLU A 55 -6.34 -17.37 -0.94
C GLU A 55 -5.19 -16.37 -0.90
N MET A 56 -5.52 -15.12 -0.55
CA MET A 56 -4.55 -14.19 -0.02
C MET A 56 -4.20 -14.68 1.39
N ASN A 57 -3.38 -15.73 1.49
CA ASN A 57 -2.88 -16.24 2.76
C ASN A 57 -1.79 -15.28 3.25
N VAL A 58 -2.25 -14.16 3.81
CA VAL A 58 -1.38 -13.11 4.34
C VAL A 58 -0.76 -13.63 5.63
N THR A 59 0.44 -14.18 5.53
CA THR A 59 1.21 -14.62 6.70
C THR A 59 1.95 -13.43 7.32
N LEU A 60 2.09 -13.42 8.66
CA LEU A 60 2.89 -12.41 9.37
C LEU A 60 4.31 -12.27 8.79
N PRO A 61 5.04 -13.36 8.44
CA PRO A 61 6.32 -13.26 7.76
C PRO A 61 6.25 -12.55 6.40
N ALA A 62 5.19 -12.77 5.61
CA ALA A 62 5.03 -12.10 4.32
C ALA A 62 4.73 -10.60 4.48
N ILE A 63 3.96 -10.21 5.51
CA ILE A 63 3.77 -8.80 5.86
C ILE A 63 5.11 -8.19 6.27
N ILE A 64 5.84 -8.82 7.20
CA ILE A 64 7.13 -8.33 7.68
C ILE A 64 8.13 -8.19 6.53
N ALA A 65 8.19 -9.19 5.63
CA ALA A 65 9.04 -9.14 4.44
C ALA A 65 8.69 -7.96 3.53
N ASN A 66 7.40 -7.67 3.30
CA ASN A 66 6.96 -6.51 2.53
C ASN A 66 7.29 -5.18 3.23
N LEU A 67 7.11 -5.10 4.56
CA LEU A 67 7.49 -3.92 5.35
C LEU A 67 9.01 -3.67 5.34
N SER A 68 9.82 -4.70 5.10
CA SER A 68 11.29 -4.64 5.02
C SER A 68 11.84 -4.25 3.65
N GLN A 69 11.04 -4.24 2.59
CA GLN A 69 11.53 -3.93 1.23
C GLN A 69 11.99 -2.48 1.03
N PRO A 70 11.30 -1.45 1.55
CA PRO A 70 11.63 -0.07 1.20
C PRO A 70 12.66 0.57 2.14
N ILE A 71 12.80 0.07 3.38
CA ILE A 71 13.99 0.25 4.20
C ILE A 71 14.31 -1.05 4.95
N ASP A 72 15.60 -1.33 5.12
CA ASP A 72 16.07 -2.42 5.97
C ASP A 72 15.98 -2.01 7.46
N HIS A 73 14.75 -1.89 7.96
CA HIS A 73 14.46 -1.44 9.32
C HIS A 73 15.06 -2.38 10.37
N GLY A 74 15.15 -3.67 10.08
CA GLY A 74 15.84 -4.65 10.92
C GLY A 74 17.33 -4.32 11.10
N ARG A 75 18.04 -3.94 10.03
CA ARG A 75 19.45 -3.52 10.17
C ARG A 75 19.60 -2.15 10.84
N ILE A 76 18.65 -1.23 10.66
CA ILE A 76 18.63 0.04 11.40
C ILE A 76 18.45 -0.20 12.90
N GLU A 77 17.50 -1.06 13.29
CA GLU A 77 17.23 -1.40 14.69
C GLU A 77 18.39 -2.17 15.34
N ASN A 78 19.11 -2.97 14.57
CA ASN A 78 20.28 -3.73 15.04
C ASN A 78 21.61 -2.97 14.97
N ALA A 79 21.61 -1.69 14.55
CA ALA A 79 22.84 -0.89 14.53
C ALA A 79 23.46 -0.81 15.94
N ALA A 80 24.74 -1.19 16.04
CA ALA A 80 25.48 -1.28 17.30
C ALA A 80 26.37 -0.06 17.57
N SER A 81 26.54 0.84 16.60
CA SER A 81 27.32 2.07 16.74
C SER A 81 26.65 3.25 16.03
N VAL A 82 27.02 4.46 16.44
CA VAL A 82 26.50 5.71 15.84
C VAL A 82 26.88 5.78 14.37
N ASP A 83 28.09 5.37 14.00
CA ASP A 83 28.54 5.41 12.60
C ASP A 83 27.80 4.38 11.74
N ALA A 84 27.58 3.16 12.24
CA ALA A 84 26.77 2.18 11.54
C ALA A 84 25.32 2.66 11.36
N LEU A 85 24.75 3.29 12.38
CA LEU A 85 23.40 3.87 12.29
C LEU A 85 23.36 5.02 11.28
N ARG A 86 24.34 5.92 11.28
CA ARG A 86 24.48 7.00 10.30
C ARG A 86 24.61 6.48 8.88
N GLU A 87 25.46 5.47 8.65
CA GLU A 87 25.60 4.83 7.34
C GLU A 87 24.25 4.27 6.87
N MET A 88 23.54 3.57 7.75
CA MET A 88 22.23 2.98 7.43
C MET A 88 21.15 4.03 7.17
N THR A 89 21.11 5.11 7.96
CA THR A 89 20.21 6.25 7.76
C THR A 89 20.53 6.96 6.44
N MET A 90 21.80 7.14 6.08
CA MET A 90 22.20 7.77 4.82
C MET A 90 21.89 6.89 3.62
N ARG A 91 22.14 5.57 3.70
CA ARG A 91 21.80 4.59 2.65
C ARG A 91 20.31 4.62 2.30
N HIS A 92 19.44 4.90 3.27
CA HIS A 92 17.98 4.96 3.09
C HIS A 92 17.42 6.40 3.10
N SER A 93 18.28 7.41 2.96
CA SER A 93 17.93 8.82 3.18
C SER A 93 16.75 9.32 2.36
N THR A 94 16.65 8.94 1.08
CA THR A 94 15.54 9.34 0.19
C THR A 94 14.19 8.89 0.75
N MET A 95 14.09 7.63 1.16
CA MET A 95 12.85 7.07 1.69
C MET A 95 12.51 7.68 3.06
N LEU A 96 13.51 7.86 3.92
CA LEU A 96 13.33 8.52 5.22
C LEU A 96 12.94 10.01 5.07
N GLN A 97 13.42 10.70 4.04
CA GLN A 97 13.00 12.06 3.69
C GLN A 97 11.54 12.09 3.24
N THR A 98 11.12 11.18 2.36
CA THR A 98 9.72 11.07 1.92
C THR A 98 8.79 10.79 3.09
N ALA A 99 9.22 9.97 4.04
CA ALA A 99 8.49 9.69 5.27
C ALA A 99 8.56 10.83 6.32
N GLY A 100 9.41 11.85 6.12
CA GLY A 100 9.61 12.94 7.07
C GLY A 100 10.36 12.55 8.35
N CYS A 101 11.02 11.38 8.38
CA CYS A 101 11.71 10.86 9.56
C CYS A 101 13.25 10.87 9.44
N LEU A 102 13.81 11.39 8.35
CA LEU A 102 15.25 11.63 8.25
C LEU A 102 15.66 12.70 9.27
N ARG A 103 16.62 12.37 10.13
CA ARG A 103 17.13 13.27 11.18
C ARG A 103 18.60 13.00 11.49
N HIS A 104 19.23 13.96 12.17
CA HIS A 104 20.59 13.79 12.64
C HIS A 104 20.67 12.71 13.72
N VAL A 105 21.61 11.77 13.54
CA VAL A 105 21.87 10.68 14.49
C VAL A 105 23.01 11.10 15.43
N ALA A 106 22.65 11.42 16.68
CA ALA A 106 23.60 11.78 17.73
C ALA A 106 23.95 10.59 18.64
N SER A 107 23.08 9.58 18.73
CA SER A 107 23.25 8.40 19.58
C SER A 107 22.58 7.16 18.98
N VAL A 108 22.95 5.97 19.45
CA VAL A 108 22.42 4.69 18.94
C VAL A 108 20.95 4.49 19.33
N GLU A 109 20.53 5.08 20.45
CA GLU A 109 19.16 5.01 20.99
C GLU A 109 18.14 5.63 20.02
N GLY A 110 18.58 6.57 19.17
CA GLY A 110 17.75 7.22 18.16
C GLY A 110 17.18 6.27 17.09
N LYS A 111 17.72 5.06 16.94
CA LYS A 111 17.24 4.08 15.95
C LYS A 111 15.78 3.69 16.13
N LYS A 112 15.31 3.58 17.39
CA LYS A 112 13.92 3.21 17.69
C LYS A 112 12.92 4.24 17.15
N GLY A 113 13.23 5.53 17.30
CA GLY A 113 12.39 6.60 16.77
C GLY A 113 12.36 6.63 15.25
N ILE A 114 13.50 6.42 14.58
CA ILE A 114 13.57 6.32 13.11
C ILE A 114 12.70 5.17 12.60
N VAL A 115 12.83 3.98 13.18
CA VAL A 115 12.06 2.81 12.76
C VAL A 115 10.56 2.99 13.07
N SER A 116 10.22 3.46 14.27
CA SER A 116 8.82 3.68 14.67
C SER A 116 8.11 4.68 13.76
N ASP A 117 8.70 5.86 13.55
CA ASP A 117 8.10 6.91 12.71
C ASP A 117 7.96 6.42 11.25
N TYR A 118 8.97 5.70 10.76
CA TYR A 118 8.91 5.12 9.43
C TYR A 118 7.78 4.10 9.29
N LEU A 119 7.67 3.14 10.21
CA LEU A 119 6.62 2.12 10.17
C LEU A 119 5.23 2.75 10.31
N GLN A 120 5.09 3.76 11.16
CA GLN A 120 3.84 4.51 11.27
C GLN A 120 3.46 5.17 9.94
N TRP A 121 4.41 5.82 9.26
CA TRP A 121 4.16 6.40 7.94
C TRP A 121 3.85 5.32 6.89
N TYR A 122 4.60 4.22 6.87
CA TYR A 122 4.46 3.18 5.87
C TYR A 122 3.14 2.41 5.98
N ILE A 123 2.73 2.08 7.21
CA ILE A 123 1.52 1.31 7.48
C ILE A 123 0.29 2.22 7.50
N ILE A 124 0.31 3.28 8.30
CA ILE A 124 -0.86 4.13 8.53
C ILE A 124 -0.89 5.25 7.50
N GLY A 125 0.23 5.94 7.30
CA GLY A 125 0.30 7.10 6.41
C GLY A 125 -0.07 6.78 4.96
N ARG A 126 0.46 5.68 4.40
CA ARG A 126 0.15 5.26 3.01
C ARG A 126 -1.28 4.76 2.82
N ASN A 127 -1.92 4.29 3.89
CA ASN A 127 -3.27 3.73 3.86
C ASN A 127 -4.29 4.66 4.54
N SER A 128 -3.93 5.90 4.85
CA SER A 128 -4.74 6.81 5.67
C SER A 128 -6.15 6.97 5.11
N SER A 129 -6.27 7.25 3.81
CA SER A 129 -7.58 7.38 3.15
C SER A 129 -8.46 6.13 3.25
N VAL A 130 -7.87 4.93 3.16
CA VAL A 130 -8.60 3.66 3.27
C VAL A 130 -9.00 3.42 4.72
N ILE A 131 -8.09 3.68 5.67
CA ILE A 131 -8.32 3.56 7.11
C ILE A 131 -9.41 4.54 7.55
N ASP A 132 -9.37 5.78 7.08
CA ASP A 132 -10.34 6.81 7.44
C ASP A 132 -11.73 6.44 6.93
N ARG A 133 -11.85 6.03 5.66
CA ARG A 133 -13.13 5.54 5.12
C ARG A 133 -13.64 4.30 5.84
N PHE A 134 -12.75 3.40 6.25
CA PHE A 134 -13.11 2.23 7.04
C PHE A 134 -13.64 2.66 8.43
N LYS A 135 -12.95 3.57 9.11
CA LYS A 135 -13.39 4.15 10.39
C LYS A 135 -14.74 4.86 10.26
N GLU A 136 -14.95 5.63 9.20
CA GLU A 136 -16.22 6.29 8.89
C GLU A 136 -17.35 5.27 8.73
N GLY A 137 -17.10 4.19 7.97
CA GLY A 137 -18.05 3.08 7.82
C GLY A 137 -18.40 2.41 9.15
N LEU A 138 -17.39 2.08 9.96
CA LEU A 138 -17.62 1.52 11.31
C LEU A 138 -18.37 2.48 12.23
N SER A 139 -18.10 3.79 12.11
CA SER A 139 -18.80 4.83 12.88
C SER A 139 -20.26 4.96 12.46
N ALA A 140 -20.54 4.92 11.16
CA ALA A 140 -21.89 4.97 10.63
C ALA A 140 -22.75 3.80 11.14
N LEU A 141 -22.15 2.63 11.29
CA LEU A 141 -22.79 1.44 11.87
C LEU A 141 -22.87 1.44 13.40
N GLN A 142 -22.40 2.50 14.07
CA GLN A 142 -22.20 2.59 15.53
C GLN A 142 -21.27 1.52 16.12
N PHE A 143 -20.66 0.70 15.27
CA PHE A 143 -19.77 -0.39 15.65
C PHE A 143 -18.48 0.13 16.27
N LEU A 144 -17.91 1.22 15.73
CA LEU A 144 -16.68 1.80 16.28
C LEU A 144 -16.87 2.25 17.74
N ASN A 145 -18.02 2.85 18.05
CA ASN A 145 -18.33 3.32 19.39
C ASN A 145 -18.53 2.14 20.35
N ALA A 146 -19.26 1.11 19.92
CA ALA A 146 -19.43 -0.12 20.69
C ALA A 146 -18.07 -0.81 20.95
N LEU A 147 -17.17 -0.83 19.97
CA LEU A 147 -15.84 -1.41 20.11
C LEU A 147 -14.97 -0.60 21.09
N GLN A 148 -15.05 0.73 21.08
CA GLN A 148 -14.33 1.59 22.02
C GLN A 148 -14.79 1.39 23.47
N GLN A 149 -16.08 1.08 23.69
CA GLN A 149 -16.62 0.74 25.01
C GLN A 149 -16.23 -0.67 25.46
N HIS A 150 -16.00 -1.59 24.52
CA HIS A 150 -15.68 -2.98 24.78
C HIS A 150 -14.46 -3.48 23.98
N PRO A 151 -13.25 -2.91 24.22
CA PRO A 151 -12.06 -3.18 23.40
C PRO A 151 -11.58 -4.64 23.48
N THR A 152 -11.94 -5.35 24.55
CA THR A 152 -11.57 -6.75 24.76
C THR A 152 -12.30 -7.73 23.83
N LEU A 153 -13.40 -7.34 23.19
CA LEU A 153 -14.18 -8.23 22.32
C LEU A 153 -13.46 -8.58 21.01
N LEU A 154 -12.50 -7.76 20.59
CA LEU A 154 -11.62 -8.04 19.44
C LEU A 154 -10.18 -8.31 19.87
N ALA A 155 -9.93 -8.56 21.16
CA ALA A 155 -8.63 -9.03 21.58
C ALA A 155 -8.36 -10.39 20.89
N PRO A 156 -7.12 -10.65 20.43
CA PRO A 156 -6.78 -11.96 19.89
C PRO A 156 -7.10 -13.03 20.94
N VAL A 157 -7.80 -14.08 20.55
CA VAL A 157 -7.93 -15.27 21.39
C VAL A 157 -6.54 -15.90 21.43
N LEU A 158 -5.86 -15.79 22.57
CA LEU A 158 -4.57 -16.42 22.83
C LEU A 158 -4.72 -17.95 22.93
#